data_AF-A0AAU9LCH6-F1
#
_entry.id   AF-A0AAU9LCH6-F1
#
_cell.length_a   1.000
_cell.length_b   1.000
_cell.length_c   1.000
_cell.angle_alpha   90.00
_cell.angle_beta   90.00
_cell.angle_gamma   90.00
#
_symmetry.space_group_name_H-M   'P 1'
#
loop_
_entity.id
_entity.type
_entity.pdbx_description
1 polymer ?
#
loop_
_entity_poly.entity_id
_entity_poly.type
_entity_poly.pdbx_seq_one_letter_code
_entity_poly.pdbx_strand_id
1 'polypeptide(L)'
;MDCSTSYSSSSTSIRHIRSTSLPNRSHPSTLHFEEEFTNFKKLEASTSSVLTTDKICDALLGLERLHTCVNDLISLPLTRQALSHEKHQKFVDKLLDQSMMLLDVCGSVRDAMQQFKQHLRDLQSAQRRGKGDMSINTSFFNKMKKDTRRTLSSLKKISNKMGATALLNIDQQVSDVIRSLKDTSLVSISVYESILSLTSALVSKPKPLRWSIVSNLIHKGTIENVDHPQVSIEALECHIDVIENGLECVFRNLIKTRAGLLNTHSH
;
A
#
# COMPACT_ATOMS: atom_id res chain seq x y z
N MET A 1 -24.42 -30.36 -76.65
CA MET A 1 -23.32 -30.28 -75.68
C MET A 1 -23.27 -28.86 -75.18
N ASP A 2 -23.50 -28.74 -73.89
CA ASP A 2 -23.91 -27.56 -73.15
C ASP A 2 -22.79 -26.53 -72.98
N CYS A 3 -23.14 -25.24 -72.88
CA CYS A 3 -22.97 -24.50 -71.61
C CYS A 3 -23.45 -23.05 -71.75
N SER A 4 -24.44 -22.72 -70.94
CA SER A 4 -24.91 -21.37 -70.62
C SER A 4 -23.89 -20.62 -69.77
N THR A 5 -23.82 -19.29 -69.89
CA THR A 5 -23.37 -18.45 -68.77
C THR A 5 -24.10 -17.10 -68.78
N SER A 6 -24.85 -16.91 -67.70
CA SER A 6 -25.71 -15.78 -67.36
C SER A 6 -24.89 -14.65 -66.77
N TYR A 7 -25.13 -13.40 -67.17
CA TYR A 7 -24.65 -12.21 -66.44
C TYR A 7 -25.67 -11.83 -65.36
N SER A 8 -25.24 -11.86 -64.10
CA SER A 8 -26.00 -11.42 -62.93
C SER A 8 -25.58 -10.01 -62.52
N SER A 9 -26.57 -9.14 -62.35
CA SER A 9 -26.44 -7.72 -61.98
C SER A 9 -25.89 -7.54 -60.57
N SER A 10 -24.85 -6.73 -60.41
CA SER A 10 -24.29 -6.37 -59.10
C SER A 10 -25.13 -5.29 -58.41
N SER A 11 -25.82 -5.68 -57.32
CA SER A 11 -26.46 -4.76 -56.38
C SER A 11 -25.39 -4.10 -55.50
N THR A 12 -25.23 -2.78 -55.61
CA THR A 12 -24.40 -1.97 -54.71
C THR A 12 -25.06 -1.85 -53.34
N SER A 13 -24.63 -2.71 -52.40
CA SER A 13 -24.92 -2.57 -50.98
C SER A 13 -24.24 -1.31 -50.41
N ILE A 14 -25.04 -0.27 -50.13
CA ILE A 14 -24.63 0.85 -49.29
C ILE A 14 -24.51 0.31 -47.85
N ARG A 15 -23.28 0.01 -47.44
CA ARG A 15 -22.98 -0.35 -46.05
C ARG A 15 -23.02 0.91 -45.19
N HIS A 16 -24.05 1.03 -44.36
CA HIS A 16 -24.01 1.94 -43.21
C HIS A 16 -22.86 1.53 -42.29
N ILE A 17 -21.79 2.33 -42.27
CA ILE A 17 -20.74 2.25 -41.27
C ILE A 17 -21.38 2.64 -39.94
N ARG A 18 -21.78 1.65 -39.15
CA ARG A 18 -22.14 1.85 -37.75
C ARG A 18 -20.86 2.15 -36.99
N SER A 19 -20.82 3.31 -36.33
CA SER A 19 -19.77 3.71 -35.41
C SER A 19 -19.52 2.58 -34.41
N THR A 20 -18.32 1.99 -34.47
CA THR A 20 -17.85 1.08 -33.44
C THR A 20 -17.48 1.93 -32.23
N SER A 21 -18.35 1.98 -31.22
CA SER A 21 -17.99 2.53 -29.92
C SER A 21 -16.78 1.74 -29.41
N LEU A 22 -15.61 2.39 -29.43
CA LEU A 22 -14.41 1.85 -28.78
C LEU A 22 -14.78 1.61 -27.30
N PRO A 23 -14.25 0.54 -26.67
CA PRO A 23 -14.46 0.33 -25.25
C PRO A 23 -14.04 1.59 -24.50
N ASN A 24 -14.92 2.06 -23.62
CA ASN A 24 -14.77 3.30 -22.85
C ASN A 24 -13.33 3.45 -22.37
N ARG A 25 -12.58 4.40 -22.95
CA ARG A 25 -11.18 4.63 -22.57
C ARG A 25 -11.18 5.22 -21.16
N SER A 26 -10.55 4.53 -20.21
CA SER A 26 -10.42 5.03 -18.84
C SER A 26 -9.76 6.42 -18.84
N HIS A 27 -10.15 7.28 -17.89
CA HIS A 27 -9.58 8.62 -17.76
C HIS A 27 -8.05 8.54 -17.59
N PRO A 28 -7.24 9.46 -18.14
CA PRO A 28 -5.78 9.41 -18.05
C PRO A 28 -5.25 9.25 -16.60
N SER A 29 -5.89 9.88 -15.63
CA SER A 29 -5.54 9.73 -14.20
C SER A 29 -5.82 8.34 -13.63
N THR A 30 -6.85 7.66 -14.12
CA THR A 30 -7.16 6.26 -13.74
C THR A 30 -6.12 5.31 -14.33
N LEU A 31 -5.72 5.55 -15.59
CA LEU A 31 -4.66 4.78 -16.24
C LEU A 31 -3.32 4.94 -15.51
N HIS A 32 -2.98 6.16 -15.08
CA HIS A 32 -1.78 6.42 -14.30
C HIS A 32 -1.78 5.64 -12.97
N PHE A 33 -2.93 5.61 -12.28
CA PHE A 33 -3.08 4.76 -11.08
C PHE A 33 -2.86 3.27 -11.40
N GLU A 34 -3.47 2.75 -12.46
CA GLU A 34 -3.35 1.35 -12.85
C GLU A 34 -1.91 0.96 -13.21
N GLU A 35 -1.17 1.89 -13.84
CA GLU A 35 0.26 1.72 -14.13
C GLU A 35 1.09 1.65 -12.85
N GLU A 36 0.96 2.63 -11.94
CA GLU A 36 1.67 2.62 -10.66
C GLU A 36 1.31 1.40 -9.81
N PHE A 37 0.05 0.97 -9.83
CA PHE A 37 -0.41 -0.22 -9.12
C PHE A 37 0.19 -1.50 -9.69
N THR A 38 0.29 -1.58 -11.02
CA THR A 38 0.95 -2.70 -11.70
C THR A 38 2.45 -2.71 -11.39
N ASN A 39 3.10 -1.54 -11.35
CA ASN A 39 4.50 -1.40 -10.97
C ASN A 39 4.73 -1.83 -9.52
N PHE A 40 3.83 -1.45 -8.60
CA PHE A 40 3.87 -1.91 -7.22
C PHE A 40 3.75 -3.44 -7.13
N LYS A 41 2.79 -4.05 -7.85
CA LYS A 41 2.63 -5.50 -7.87
C LYS A 41 3.84 -6.22 -8.45
N LYS A 42 4.49 -5.64 -9.47
CA LYS A 42 5.75 -6.17 -10.01
C LYS A 42 6.87 -6.12 -8.97
N LEU A 43 6.96 -5.02 -8.21
CA LEU A 43 7.90 -4.90 -7.09
C LEU A 43 7.62 -6.02 -6.07
N GLU A 44 6.37 -6.18 -5.64
CA GLU A 44 5.95 -7.23 -4.69
C GLU A 44 6.24 -8.64 -5.22
N ALA A 45 5.97 -8.93 -6.51
CA ALA A 45 6.21 -10.23 -7.13
C ALA A 45 7.71 -10.53 -7.36
N SER A 46 8.52 -9.52 -7.62
CA SER A 46 9.99 -9.66 -7.78
C SER A 46 10.70 -9.84 -6.44
N THR A 47 9.96 -9.68 -5.35
CA THR A 47 10.48 -9.78 -3.99
C THR A 47 10.67 -11.27 -3.63
N SER A 48 11.92 -11.74 -3.54
CA SER A 48 12.19 -13.07 -2.94
C SER A 48 11.67 -13.12 -1.49
N SER A 49 11.39 -14.32 -0.95
CA SER A 49 10.74 -14.52 0.37
C SER A 49 11.45 -13.87 1.58
N VAL A 50 12.68 -13.38 1.40
CA VAL A 50 13.42 -12.65 2.43
C VAL A 50 13.04 -11.17 2.39
N LEU A 51 12.39 -10.71 3.44
CA LEU A 51 12.08 -9.30 3.70
C LEU A 51 13.38 -8.55 4.05
N THR A 52 13.81 -7.57 3.25
CA THR A 52 14.97 -6.70 3.57
C THR A 52 14.50 -5.28 3.85
N THR A 53 15.34 -4.48 4.51
CA THR A 53 15.04 -3.07 4.80
C THR A 53 14.87 -2.24 3.52
N ASP A 54 15.71 -2.46 2.50
CA ASP A 54 15.59 -1.78 1.20
C ASP A 54 14.25 -2.02 0.52
N LYS A 55 13.78 -3.28 0.53
CA LYS A 55 12.48 -3.64 -0.05
C LYS A 55 11.33 -2.93 0.65
N ILE A 56 11.42 -2.72 1.96
CA ILE A 56 10.41 -1.97 2.73
C ILE A 56 10.46 -0.49 2.34
N CYS A 57 11.65 0.09 2.19
CA CYS A 57 11.81 1.47 1.71
C CYS A 57 11.22 1.65 0.31
N ASP A 58 11.53 0.76 -0.63
CA ASP A 58 10.98 0.77 -1.99
C ASP A 58 9.46 0.61 -1.98
N ALA A 59 8.93 -0.26 -1.12
CA ALA A 59 7.49 -0.43 -0.95
C ALA A 59 6.82 0.82 -0.36
N LEU A 60 7.45 1.53 0.58
CA LEU A 60 6.93 2.79 1.10
C LEU A 60 6.93 3.90 0.04
N LEU A 61 7.97 3.98 -0.79
CA LEU A 61 8.02 4.91 -1.91
C LEU A 61 6.94 4.59 -2.97
N GLY A 62 6.74 3.32 -3.29
CA GLY A 62 5.64 2.89 -4.17
C GLY A 62 4.27 3.21 -3.58
N LEU A 63 4.13 3.04 -2.27
CA LEU A 63 2.90 3.34 -1.56
C LEU A 63 2.58 4.84 -1.56
N GLU A 64 3.58 5.69 -1.37
CA GLU A 64 3.46 7.14 -1.50
C GLU A 64 2.94 7.55 -2.90
N ARG A 65 3.50 6.97 -3.97
CA ARG A 65 3.05 7.24 -5.34
C ARG A 65 1.59 6.83 -5.56
N LEU A 66 1.19 5.67 -5.06
CA LEU A 66 -0.20 5.21 -5.15
C LEU A 66 -1.17 6.13 -4.41
N HIS A 67 -0.85 6.53 -3.18
CA HIS A 67 -1.69 7.47 -2.44
C HIS A 67 -1.76 8.84 -3.11
N THR A 68 -0.67 9.29 -3.73
CA THR A 68 -0.66 10.53 -4.52
C THR A 68 -1.63 10.42 -5.70
N CYS A 69 -1.58 9.31 -6.47
CA CYS A 69 -2.51 9.07 -7.57
C CYS A 69 -3.98 9.06 -7.10
N VAL A 70 -4.26 8.42 -5.96
CA VAL A 70 -5.61 8.40 -5.37
C VAL A 70 -6.05 9.81 -4.96
N ASN A 71 -5.17 10.59 -4.35
CA ASN A 71 -5.46 11.97 -3.98
C ASN A 71 -5.76 12.83 -5.22
N ASP A 72 -5.00 12.67 -6.30
CA ASP A 72 -5.23 13.36 -7.56
C ASP A 72 -6.59 12.97 -8.16
N LEU A 73 -6.93 11.67 -8.15
CA LEU A 73 -8.23 11.16 -8.60
C LEU A 73 -9.40 11.77 -7.84
N ILE A 74 -9.31 11.84 -6.50
CA ILE A 74 -10.34 12.42 -5.63
C ILE A 74 -10.38 13.95 -5.81
N SER A 75 -9.28 14.57 -6.22
CA SER A 75 -9.22 16.01 -6.43
C SER A 75 -9.93 16.49 -7.70
N LEU A 76 -10.13 15.61 -8.68
CA LEU A 76 -10.76 15.93 -9.96
C LEU A 76 -12.20 16.44 -9.76
N PRO A 77 -12.59 17.57 -10.39
CA PRO A 77 -13.93 18.13 -10.24
C PRO A 77 -15.04 17.14 -10.60
N LEU A 78 -14.87 16.38 -11.69
CA LEU A 78 -15.82 15.37 -12.13
C LEU A 78 -15.97 14.24 -11.11
N THR A 79 -14.86 13.77 -10.53
CA THR A 79 -14.89 12.76 -9.47
C THR A 79 -15.59 13.29 -8.23
N ARG A 80 -15.31 14.53 -7.82
CA ARG A 80 -15.95 15.15 -6.64
C ARG A 80 -17.44 15.30 -6.82
N GLN A 81 -17.87 15.82 -7.97
CA GLN A 81 -19.28 15.97 -8.32
C GLN A 81 -19.99 14.61 -8.40
N ALA A 82 -19.32 13.60 -8.95
CA ALA A 82 -19.89 12.26 -9.01
C ALA A 82 -20.01 11.65 -7.61
N LEU A 83 -19.03 11.84 -6.72
CA LEU A 83 -19.07 11.33 -5.34
C LEU A 83 -20.05 12.06 -4.42
N SER A 84 -20.35 13.35 -4.68
CA SER A 84 -21.29 14.14 -3.86
C SER A 84 -22.76 13.79 -4.09
N HIS A 85 -23.07 13.09 -5.18
CA HIS A 85 -24.45 12.70 -5.47
C HIS A 85 -25.01 11.79 -4.36
N GLU A 86 -26.24 12.05 -3.90
CA GLU A 86 -26.90 11.28 -2.82
C GLU A 86 -26.85 9.76 -2.98
N LYS A 87 -26.88 9.26 -4.23
CA LYS A 87 -26.79 7.83 -4.56
C LYS A 87 -25.47 7.18 -4.06
N HIS A 88 -24.41 7.96 -3.86
CA HIS A 88 -23.09 7.50 -3.46
C HIS A 88 -22.72 7.84 -2.01
N GLN A 89 -23.55 8.59 -1.28
CA GLN A 89 -23.24 9.06 0.08
C GLN A 89 -22.91 7.89 1.04
N LYS A 90 -23.73 6.83 1.03
CA LYS A 90 -23.46 5.61 1.83
C LYS A 90 -22.14 4.92 1.50
N PHE A 91 -21.63 5.10 0.27
CA PHE A 91 -20.31 4.57 -0.11
C PHE A 91 -19.20 5.49 0.39
N VAL A 92 -19.36 6.81 0.25
CA VAL A 92 -18.42 7.80 0.78
C VAL A 92 -18.28 7.65 2.30
N ASP A 93 -19.38 7.46 3.04
CA ASP A 93 -19.35 7.22 4.49
C ASP A 93 -18.48 6.01 4.86
N LYS A 94 -18.67 4.89 4.15
CA LYS A 94 -17.86 3.69 4.37
C LYS A 94 -16.40 3.89 3.98
N LEU A 95 -16.10 4.69 2.95
CA LEU A 95 -14.73 5.06 2.58
C LEU A 95 -14.09 5.96 3.65
N LEU A 96 -14.87 6.86 4.24
CA LEU A 96 -14.44 7.67 5.38
C LEU A 96 -14.13 6.78 6.59
N ASP A 97 -14.98 5.82 6.92
CA ASP A 97 -14.70 4.84 7.99
C ASP A 97 -13.42 4.04 7.70
N GLN A 98 -13.23 3.58 6.46
CA GLN A 98 -12.02 2.88 6.04
C GLN A 98 -10.76 3.75 6.14
N SER A 99 -10.83 5.01 5.69
CA SER A 99 -9.71 5.94 5.76
C SER A 99 -9.29 6.21 7.21
N MET A 100 -10.27 6.30 8.13
CA MET A 100 -10.01 6.51 9.56
C MET A 100 -9.25 5.33 10.16
N MET A 101 -9.73 4.11 9.92
CA MET A 101 -9.04 2.93 10.41
C MET A 101 -7.64 2.78 9.82
N LEU A 102 -7.45 3.15 8.54
CA LEU A 102 -6.14 3.08 7.91
C LEU A 102 -5.16 4.09 8.53
N LEU A 103 -5.65 5.28 8.91
CA LEU A 103 -4.89 6.26 9.71
C LEU A 103 -4.52 5.70 11.08
N ASP A 104 -5.46 5.06 11.80
CA ASP A 104 -5.20 4.46 13.12
C ASP A 104 -4.12 3.37 13.05
N VAL A 105 -4.17 2.52 12.02
CA VAL A 105 -3.15 1.50 11.75
C VAL A 105 -1.81 2.14 11.44
N CYS A 106 -1.78 3.12 10.53
CA CYS A 106 -0.55 3.82 10.16
C CYS A 106 0.09 4.52 11.37
N GLY A 107 -0.72 5.18 12.21
CA GLY A 107 -0.29 5.78 13.47
C GLY A 107 0.34 4.75 14.41
N SER A 108 -0.32 3.61 14.60
CA SER A 108 0.19 2.52 15.45
C SER A 108 1.55 1.97 14.94
N VAL A 109 1.73 1.89 13.61
CA VAL A 109 3.00 1.44 13.00
C VAL A 109 4.09 2.50 13.13
N ARG A 110 3.76 3.79 13.05
CA ARG A 110 4.71 4.89 13.32
C ARG A 110 5.21 4.84 14.77
N ASP A 111 4.29 4.71 15.73
CA ASP A 111 4.64 4.60 17.15
C ASP A 111 5.50 3.34 17.44
N ALA A 112 5.26 2.27 16.68
CA ALA A 112 6.09 1.06 16.71
C ALA A 112 7.53 1.30 16.28
N MET A 113 7.70 1.98 15.15
CA MET A 113 9.03 2.26 14.62
C MET A 113 9.80 3.23 15.50
N GLN A 114 9.13 4.23 16.06
CA GLN A 114 9.75 5.16 17.02
C GLN A 114 10.26 4.45 18.27
N GLN A 115 9.47 3.53 18.82
CA GLN A 115 9.91 2.74 19.97
C GLN A 115 11.02 1.77 19.60
N PHE A 116 10.96 1.16 18.41
CA PHE A 116 12.03 0.30 17.92
C PHE A 116 13.36 1.05 17.79
N LYS A 117 13.33 2.26 17.23
CA LYS A 117 14.48 3.16 17.13
C LYS A 117 15.05 3.50 18.49
N GLN A 118 14.20 3.86 19.46
CA GLN A 118 14.65 4.12 20.83
C GLN A 118 15.34 2.90 21.45
N HIS A 119 14.79 1.71 21.25
CA HIS A 119 15.39 0.47 21.72
C HIS A 119 16.75 0.19 21.10
N LEU A 120 16.96 0.50 19.82
CA LEU A 120 18.28 0.39 19.19
C LEU A 120 19.29 1.36 19.79
N ARG A 121 18.89 2.61 20.05
CA ARG A 121 19.75 3.60 20.72
C ARG A 121 20.13 3.17 22.12
N ASP A 122 19.19 2.60 22.87
CA ASP A 122 19.46 2.07 24.21
C ASP A 122 20.44 0.89 24.18
N LEU A 123 20.28 0.00 23.19
CA LEU A 123 21.18 -1.12 22.96
C LEU A 123 22.59 -0.65 22.57
N GLN A 124 22.69 0.30 21.65
CA GLN A 124 23.93 0.93 21.22
C GLN A 124 24.64 1.61 22.39
N SER A 125 23.89 2.34 23.23
CA SER A 125 24.40 2.99 24.44
C SER A 125 24.90 1.98 25.49
N ALA A 126 24.19 0.88 25.69
CA ALA A 126 24.62 -0.16 26.62
C ALA A 126 25.84 -0.92 26.13
N GLN A 127 25.93 -1.18 24.82
CA GLN A 127 27.11 -1.75 24.18
C GLN A 127 28.33 -0.85 24.39
N ARG A 128 28.22 0.47 24.15
CA ARG A 128 29.31 1.43 24.41
C ARG A 128 29.74 1.46 25.88
N ARG A 129 28.83 1.18 26.81
CA ARG A 129 29.09 1.14 28.26
C ARG A 129 29.56 -0.23 28.77
N GLY A 130 29.69 -1.24 27.91
CA GLY A 130 30.12 -2.60 28.30
C GLY A 130 29.14 -3.36 29.20
N LYS A 131 27.85 -2.98 29.24
CA LYS A 131 26.86 -3.58 30.15
C LYS A 131 26.10 -4.71 29.43
N GLY A 132 26.37 -5.96 29.81
CA GLY A 132 25.99 -7.16 29.06
C GLY A 132 24.53 -7.63 29.16
N ASP A 133 23.70 -7.00 29.99
CA ASP A 133 22.30 -7.42 30.12
C ASP A 133 21.29 -6.30 29.98
N MET A 134 20.73 -6.20 28.78
CA MET A 134 19.53 -5.44 28.49
C MET A 134 18.39 -6.42 28.29
N SER A 135 17.47 -6.49 29.25
CA SER A 135 16.21 -7.21 29.10
C SER A 135 15.42 -6.57 27.96
N ILE A 136 15.22 -7.32 26.89
CA ILE A 136 14.43 -6.84 25.75
C ILE A 136 12.96 -6.92 26.12
N ASN A 137 12.25 -5.81 25.96
CA ASN A 137 10.82 -5.70 26.25
C ASN A 137 9.98 -6.40 25.15
N THR A 138 10.22 -7.70 24.99
CA THR A 138 9.57 -8.59 24.00
C THR A 138 8.05 -8.56 24.12
N SER A 139 7.52 -8.39 25.34
CA SER A 139 6.09 -8.27 25.61
C SER A 139 5.44 -7.05 24.94
N PHE A 140 6.16 -5.92 24.86
CA PHE A 140 5.68 -4.71 24.20
C PHE A 140 5.48 -4.91 22.69
N PHE A 141 6.52 -5.38 22.00
CA PHE A 141 6.46 -5.66 20.55
C PHE A 141 5.44 -6.75 20.21
N ASN A 142 5.30 -7.77 21.07
CA ASN A 142 4.30 -8.80 20.92
C ASN A 142 2.87 -8.26 21.07
N LYS A 143 2.64 -7.36 22.03
CA LYS A 143 1.36 -6.67 22.21
C LYS A 143 1.02 -5.81 21.00
N MET A 144 1.95 -5.00 20.55
CA MET A 144 1.81 -4.14 19.37
C MET A 144 1.48 -4.95 18.10
N LYS A 145 2.22 -6.01 17.82
CA LYS A 145 1.93 -6.94 16.71
C LYS A 145 0.52 -7.52 16.81
N LYS A 146 0.09 -7.89 18.02
CA LYS A 146 -1.26 -8.41 18.27
C LYS A 146 -2.32 -7.36 17.98
N ASP A 147 -2.10 -6.14 18.41
CA ASP A 147 -3.03 -5.02 18.23
C ASP A 147 -3.12 -4.62 16.75
N THR A 148 -2.01 -4.56 16.01
CA THR A 148 -2.07 -4.34 14.55
C THR A 148 -2.75 -5.49 13.79
N ARG A 149 -2.52 -6.75 14.18
CA ARG A 149 -3.26 -7.89 13.58
C ARG A 149 -4.76 -7.81 13.83
N ARG A 150 -5.18 -7.28 14.98
CA ARG A 150 -6.60 -7.07 15.31
C ARG A 150 -7.20 -5.97 14.43
N THR A 151 -6.55 -4.81 14.34
CA THR A 151 -7.04 -3.69 13.51
C THR A 151 -7.04 -4.06 12.02
N LEU A 152 -6.02 -4.78 11.56
CA LEU A 152 -5.98 -5.43 10.26
C LEU A 152 -7.19 -6.32 9.98
N SER A 153 -7.52 -7.19 10.94
CA SER A 153 -8.66 -8.10 10.80
C SER A 153 -9.97 -7.33 10.70
N SER A 154 -10.11 -6.23 11.43
CA SER A 154 -11.26 -5.32 11.34
C SER A 154 -11.33 -4.60 10.00
N LEU A 155 -10.19 -4.12 9.48
CA LEU A 155 -10.10 -3.43 8.20
C LEU A 155 -10.40 -4.38 7.02
N LYS A 156 -9.87 -5.61 7.06
CA LYS A 156 -10.21 -6.69 6.10
C LYS A 156 -11.71 -7.01 6.13
N LYS A 157 -12.33 -7.07 7.32
CA LYS A 157 -13.79 -7.26 7.45
C LYS A 157 -14.58 -6.14 6.79
N ILE A 158 -14.17 -4.88 6.96
CA ILE A 158 -14.88 -3.74 6.38
C ILE A 158 -14.65 -3.65 4.86
N SER A 159 -13.46 -3.98 4.37
CA SER A 159 -13.18 -4.14 2.94
C SER A 159 -14.08 -5.21 2.31
N ASN A 160 -14.17 -6.40 2.93
CA ASN A 160 -15.01 -7.48 2.44
C ASN A 160 -16.50 -7.11 2.44
N LYS A 161 -16.99 -6.39 3.47
CA LYS A 161 -18.36 -5.84 3.50
C LYS A 161 -18.63 -4.84 2.37
N MET A 162 -17.62 -4.09 1.96
CA MET A 162 -17.70 -3.15 0.85
C MET A 162 -17.59 -3.83 -0.53
N GLY A 163 -16.97 -5.00 -0.62
CA GLY A 163 -16.98 -5.86 -1.82
C GLY A 163 -18.30 -6.59 -2.03
N ALA A 164 -18.97 -6.96 -0.93
CA ALA A 164 -20.29 -7.60 -0.96
C ALA A 164 -21.44 -6.65 -1.35
N THR A 165 -21.21 -5.33 -1.31
CA THR A 165 -22.17 -4.36 -1.82
C THR A 165 -21.99 -4.30 -3.34
N ALA A 166 -22.87 -4.97 -4.09
CA ALA A 166 -22.78 -4.99 -5.54
C ALA A 166 -22.77 -3.55 -6.08
N LEU A 167 -21.70 -3.15 -6.80
CA LEU A 167 -21.57 -1.84 -7.47
C LEU A 167 -22.51 -1.75 -8.69
N LEU A 168 -23.68 -2.37 -8.62
CA LEU A 168 -24.68 -2.34 -9.67
C LEU A 168 -25.21 -0.91 -9.73
N ASN A 169 -25.14 -0.31 -10.92
CA ASN A 169 -25.66 1.03 -11.22
C ASN A 169 -24.80 2.23 -10.76
N ILE A 170 -23.48 2.05 -10.62
CA ILE A 170 -22.53 3.14 -10.32
C ILE A 170 -21.79 3.53 -11.60
N ASP A 171 -21.61 4.84 -11.81
CA ASP A 171 -20.87 5.37 -12.96
C ASP A 171 -19.46 4.77 -13.00
N GLN A 172 -18.99 4.41 -14.21
CA GLN A 172 -17.70 3.73 -14.38
C GLN A 172 -16.55 4.48 -13.69
N GLN A 173 -16.54 5.82 -13.78
CA GLN A 173 -15.51 6.64 -13.13
C GLN A 173 -15.54 6.54 -11.59
N VAL A 174 -16.72 6.53 -10.97
CA VAL A 174 -16.85 6.39 -9.52
C VAL A 174 -16.43 4.98 -9.08
N SER A 175 -16.82 3.97 -9.86
CA SER A 175 -16.40 2.58 -9.63
C SER A 175 -14.88 2.43 -9.67
N ASP A 176 -14.22 3.10 -10.63
CA ASP A 176 -12.77 3.07 -10.78
C ASP A 176 -12.05 3.73 -9.61
N VAL A 177 -12.51 4.92 -9.17
CA VAL A 177 -11.94 5.62 -8.01
C VAL A 177 -12.12 4.81 -6.73
N ILE A 178 -13.30 4.21 -6.51
CA ILE A 178 -13.56 3.34 -5.36
C ILE A 178 -12.60 2.13 -5.36
N ARG A 179 -12.37 1.53 -6.53
CA ARG A 179 -11.44 0.41 -6.68
C ARG A 179 -10.01 0.83 -6.36
N SER A 180 -9.56 1.96 -6.89
CA SER A 180 -8.22 2.51 -6.61
C SER A 180 -7.99 2.76 -5.11
N LEU A 181 -8.98 3.32 -4.41
CA LEU A 181 -8.95 3.52 -2.95
C LEU A 181 -8.82 2.20 -2.18
N LYS A 182 -9.62 1.19 -2.56
CA LYS A 182 -9.59 -0.14 -1.93
C LYS A 182 -8.26 -0.83 -2.15
N ASP A 183 -7.79 -0.85 -3.40
CA ASP A 183 -6.55 -1.51 -3.81
C ASP A 183 -5.35 -0.87 -3.10
N THR A 184 -5.30 0.46 -3.03
CA THR A 184 -4.27 1.19 -2.29
C THR A 184 -4.32 0.89 -0.79
N SER A 185 -5.51 0.77 -0.21
CA SER A 185 -5.68 0.42 1.21
C SER A 185 -5.16 -0.99 1.51
N LEU A 186 -5.44 -1.97 0.64
CA LEU A 186 -4.96 -3.34 0.77
C LEU A 186 -3.43 -3.44 0.66
N VAL A 187 -2.85 -2.69 -0.27
CA VAL A 187 -1.39 -2.61 -0.41
C VAL A 187 -0.77 -1.93 0.80
N SER A 188 -1.35 -0.82 1.29
CA SER A 188 -0.88 -0.13 2.51
C SER A 188 -0.76 -1.09 3.69
N ILE A 189 -1.80 -1.89 3.87
CA ILE A 189 -1.87 -2.94 4.87
C ILE A 189 -0.71 -3.94 4.73
N SER A 190 -0.46 -4.47 3.53
CA SER A 190 0.62 -5.44 3.27
C SER A 190 1.99 -4.87 3.67
N VAL A 191 2.24 -3.59 3.34
CA VAL A 191 3.46 -2.88 3.73
C VAL A 191 3.56 -2.73 5.25
N TYR A 192 2.48 -2.38 5.93
CA TYR A 192 2.46 -2.28 7.39
C TYR A 192 2.69 -3.62 8.09
N GLU A 193 2.13 -4.71 7.56
CA GLU A 193 2.38 -6.07 8.05
C GLU A 193 3.85 -6.47 7.89
N SER A 194 4.46 -6.08 6.77
CA SER A 194 5.87 -6.28 6.48
C SER A 194 6.76 -5.54 7.50
N ILE A 195 6.51 -4.26 7.74
CA ILE A 195 7.25 -3.44 8.73
C ILE A 195 7.19 -4.05 10.13
N LEU A 196 6.01 -4.47 10.58
CA LEU A 196 5.85 -5.08 11.91
C LEU A 196 6.45 -6.48 12.02
N SER A 197 6.55 -7.18 10.90
CA SER A 197 7.24 -8.47 10.84
C SER A 197 8.75 -8.29 10.97
N LEU A 198 9.31 -7.23 10.36
CA LEU A 198 10.72 -6.84 10.53
C LEU A 198 11.04 -6.56 12.01
N THR A 199 10.26 -5.70 12.68
CA THR A 199 10.50 -5.37 14.10
C THR A 199 10.39 -6.63 14.98
N SER A 200 9.43 -7.50 14.70
CA SER A 200 9.28 -8.79 15.40
C SER A 200 10.50 -9.70 15.23
N ALA A 201 11.02 -9.81 14.00
CA ALA A 201 12.15 -10.69 13.69
C ALA A 201 13.41 -10.24 14.44
N LEU A 202 13.61 -8.93 14.54
CA LEU A 202 14.74 -8.31 15.24
C LEU A 202 14.64 -8.46 16.77
N VAL A 203 13.42 -8.45 17.33
CA VAL A 203 13.17 -8.53 18.77
C VAL A 203 13.11 -9.98 19.30
N SER A 204 12.67 -10.96 18.50
CA SER A 204 12.30 -12.30 19.01
C SER A 204 13.44 -13.32 19.13
N LYS A 205 14.67 -13.03 18.68
CA LYS A 205 15.74 -14.05 18.57
C LYS A 205 16.84 -13.89 19.64
N PRO A 206 17.58 -14.96 20.03
CA PRO A 206 18.67 -14.89 21.00
C PRO A 206 19.81 -13.94 20.57
N LYS A 207 20.53 -13.33 21.52
CA LYS A 207 21.59 -12.30 21.31
C LYS A 207 22.56 -12.59 20.13
N PRO A 208 23.15 -13.79 19.94
CA PRO A 208 24.07 -14.05 18.81
C PRO A 208 23.36 -14.18 17.45
N LEU A 209 22.10 -14.63 17.43
CA LEU A 209 21.30 -14.79 16.20
C LEU A 209 20.73 -13.46 15.69
N ARG A 210 20.64 -12.42 16.54
CA ARG A 210 20.15 -11.11 16.14
C ARG A 210 21.06 -10.41 15.16
N TRP A 211 22.37 -10.39 15.42
CA TRP A 211 23.33 -9.67 14.57
C TRP A 211 23.49 -10.31 13.20
N SER A 212 23.47 -11.64 13.14
CA SER A 212 23.42 -12.37 11.86
C SER A 212 22.16 -12.02 11.05
N ILE A 213 21.01 -11.85 11.70
CA ILE A 213 19.76 -11.44 11.03
C ILE A 213 19.83 -9.96 10.61
N VAL A 214 20.32 -9.06 11.47
CA VAL A 214 20.51 -7.65 11.13
C VAL A 214 21.38 -7.54 9.88
N SER A 215 22.50 -8.29 9.83
CA SER A 215 23.37 -8.34 8.66
C SER A 215 22.64 -8.84 7.40
N ASN A 216 21.83 -9.91 7.53
CA ASN A 216 21.05 -10.46 6.42
C ASN A 216 19.89 -9.54 5.96
N LEU A 217 19.36 -8.71 6.87
CA LEU A 217 18.26 -7.78 6.59
C LEU A 217 18.76 -6.51 5.89
N ILE A 218 19.97 -6.07 6.21
CA ILE A 218 20.62 -4.88 5.65
C ILE A 218 21.35 -5.23 4.34
N HIS A 219 21.93 -6.42 4.18
CA HIS A 219 22.68 -6.81 2.98
C HIS A 219 22.19 -8.12 2.36
N LYS A 220 21.82 -8.08 1.07
CA LYS A 220 21.58 -9.28 0.26
C LYS A 220 22.93 -9.88 -0.16
N GLY A 221 23.46 -10.76 0.69
CA GLY A 221 24.47 -11.74 0.30
C GLY A 221 25.86 -11.18 0.08
N THR A 222 26.64 -11.07 1.16
CA THR A 222 28.01 -11.60 1.22
C THR A 222 28.24 -11.97 2.68
N ILE A 223 28.60 -13.23 2.93
CA ILE A 223 29.06 -13.69 4.24
C ILE A 223 30.49 -13.16 4.39
N GLU A 224 30.63 -11.85 4.57
CA GLU A 224 31.85 -11.27 5.11
C GLU A 224 31.53 -10.88 6.54
N ASN A 225 32.29 -11.46 7.46
CA ASN A 225 32.21 -11.25 8.91
C ASN A 225 32.17 -9.74 9.21
N VAL A 226 30.97 -9.17 9.37
CA VAL A 226 30.81 -7.87 10.03
C VAL A 226 30.92 -8.16 11.53
N ASP A 227 32.16 -8.38 12.00
CA ASP A 227 32.50 -8.67 13.40
C ASP A 227 32.32 -7.47 14.36
N HIS A 228 31.66 -6.40 13.90
CA HIS A 228 31.33 -5.24 14.71
C HIS A 228 29.81 -5.03 14.81
N PRO A 229 29.18 -5.53 15.89
CA PRO A 229 27.77 -5.29 16.20
C PRO A 229 27.39 -3.80 16.16
N GLN A 230 28.33 -2.90 16.45
CA GLN A 230 28.12 -1.46 16.40
C GLN A 230 27.72 -0.99 14.99
N VAL A 231 28.55 -1.28 13.97
CA VAL A 231 28.33 -0.89 12.56
C VAL A 231 26.97 -1.37 12.04
N SER A 232 26.53 -2.55 12.47
CA SER A 232 25.22 -3.09 12.08
C SER A 232 24.02 -2.38 12.74
N ILE A 233 24.18 -1.83 13.96
CA ILE A 233 23.15 -1.02 14.61
C ILE A 233 23.02 0.32 13.92
N GLU A 234 24.14 1.00 13.66
CA GLU A 234 24.12 2.31 13.00
C GLU A 234 23.48 2.22 11.60
N ALA A 235 23.81 1.19 10.84
CA ALA A 235 23.20 0.95 9.53
C ALA A 235 21.69 0.67 9.67
N LEU A 236 21.26 -0.12 10.66
CA LEU A 236 19.85 -0.39 10.90
C LEU A 236 19.06 0.86 11.32
N GLU A 237 19.64 1.70 12.18
CA GLU A 237 19.05 2.99 12.59
C GLU A 237 18.83 3.90 11.39
N CYS A 238 19.80 3.99 10.48
CA CYS A 238 19.65 4.76 9.24
C CYS A 238 18.47 4.28 8.38
N HIS A 239 18.29 2.96 8.24
CA HIS A 239 17.14 2.42 7.50
C HIS A 239 15.82 2.69 8.21
N ILE A 240 15.80 2.67 9.55
CA ILE A 240 14.60 3.00 10.32
C ILE A 240 14.23 4.48 10.12
N ASP A 241 15.20 5.38 10.05
CA ASP A 241 14.94 6.79 9.75
C ASP A 241 14.23 6.95 8.40
N VAL A 242 14.67 6.21 7.38
CA VAL A 242 14.02 6.20 6.06
C VAL A 242 12.59 5.64 6.16
N ILE A 243 12.40 4.55 6.90
CA ILE A 243 11.07 3.94 7.11
C ILE A 243 10.12 4.90 7.86
N GLU A 244 10.59 5.58 8.91
CA GLU A 244 9.81 6.57 9.66
C GLU A 244 9.37 7.73 8.77
N ASN A 245 10.30 8.24 7.94
CA ASN A 245 10.01 9.31 6.99
C ASN A 245 9.00 8.85 5.91
N GLY A 246 9.14 7.63 5.39
CA GLY A 246 8.19 7.05 4.45
C GLY A 246 6.78 6.89 5.05
N LEU A 247 6.70 6.38 6.29
CA LEU A 247 5.43 6.28 7.01
C LEU A 247 4.79 7.64 7.28
N GLU A 248 5.59 8.65 7.61
CA GLU A 248 5.11 10.03 7.78
C GLU A 248 4.52 10.58 6.47
N CYS A 249 5.17 10.33 5.32
CA CYS A 249 4.64 10.75 4.03
C CYS A 249 3.31 10.06 3.71
N VAL A 250 3.24 8.74 3.91
CA VAL A 250 1.99 7.98 3.72
C VAL A 250 0.89 8.49 4.65
N PHE A 251 1.19 8.73 5.94
CA PHE A 251 0.23 9.27 6.90
C PHE A 251 -0.34 10.62 6.45
N ARG A 252 0.50 11.53 5.96
CA ARG A 252 0.06 12.83 5.41
C ARG A 252 -0.83 12.65 4.19
N ASN A 253 -0.49 11.72 3.30
CA ASN A 253 -1.33 11.44 2.13
C ASN A 253 -2.68 10.82 2.51
N LEU A 254 -2.75 9.99 3.54
CA LEU A 254 -4.01 9.46 4.07
C LEU A 254 -4.91 10.58 4.65
N ILE A 255 -4.33 11.56 5.35
CA ILE A 255 -5.07 12.75 5.82
C ILE A 255 -5.64 13.50 4.62
N LYS A 256 -4.84 13.72 3.56
CA LYS A 256 -5.31 14.37 2.33
C LYS A 256 -6.44 13.60 1.67
N THR A 257 -6.35 12.26 1.59
CA THR A 257 -7.41 11.40 1.05
C THR A 257 -8.70 11.58 1.82
N ARG A 258 -8.63 11.52 3.16
CA ARG A 258 -9.79 11.72 4.03
C ARG A 258 -10.40 13.10 3.87
N ALA A 259 -9.59 14.16 3.84
CA ALA A 259 -10.06 15.52 3.61
C ALA A 259 -10.72 15.66 2.23
N GLY A 260 -10.15 15.04 1.20
CA GLY A 260 -10.73 14.98 -0.14
C GLY A 260 -12.12 14.35 -0.14
N LEU A 261 -12.30 13.21 0.54
CA LEU A 261 -13.59 12.55 0.70
C LEU A 261 -14.59 13.39 1.50
N LEU A 262 -14.17 14.02 2.61
CA LEU A 262 -15.02 14.89 3.41
C LEU A 262 -15.55 16.09 2.60
N ASN A 263 -14.70 16.66 1.74
CA ASN A 263 -15.10 17.76 0.86
C ASN A 263 -16.12 17.35 -0.21
N THR A 264 -16.22 16.05 -0.55
CA THR A 264 -17.31 15.54 -1.40
C THR A 264 -18.61 15.32 -0.65
N HIS A 265 -18.56 15.26 0.69
CA HIS A 265 -19.73 15.03 1.55
C HIS A 265 -20.41 16.33 2.00
N SER A 266 -19.72 17.47 1.90
CA SER A 266 -20.22 18.79 2.35
C SER A 266 -20.96 19.60 1.28
N HIS A 267 -21.23 19.03 0.11
CA HIS A 267 -21.91 19.67 -1.03
C HIS A 267 -23.06 18.80 -1.51
#